data_AF-A0A933VDC1-F1
#
_entry.id   AF-A0A933VDC1-F1
#
_cell.length_a   1.000
_cell.length_b   1.000
_cell.length_c   1.000
_cell.angle_alpha   90.00
_cell.angle_beta   90.00
_cell.angle_gamma   90.00
#
_symmetry.space_group_name_H-M   'P 1'
#
loop_
_entity.id
_entity.type
_entity.pdbx_description
1 polymer ?
#
loop_
_entity_poly.entity_id
_entity_poly.type
_entity_poly.pdbx_seq_one_letter_code
_entity_poly.pdbx_strand_id
1 'polypeptide(L)'
;MSQGMLRAQLRRMRAMNFKYHSLFFRQINFWIAVNAVLLVASLLEPLRAAVLLVPYLVLYAAMQGAFHFHYIIFARRYARALEQKLNQLNGNDALIAHKLEEVYLFPLDAPRFVGVSLGNPLTFFSAITFHYGIAGTLLWALALYRGWQLLPHLAPNFAPINFYLPVTLVWTLANLLYLAWHFMGQRDEKRVEEQLQMFLAEK
;
A
#
# COMPACT_ATOMS: atom_id res chain seq x y z
N MET A 1 5.85 22.29 -25.28
CA MET A 1 6.67 21.03 -25.24
C MET A 1 6.31 20.16 -26.45
N SER A 2 7.23 19.42 -27.08
CA SER A 2 6.86 18.61 -28.26
C SER A 2 5.92 17.45 -27.87
N GLN A 3 4.95 17.13 -28.73
CA GLN A 3 4.05 15.99 -28.49
C GLN A 3 4.82 14.67 -28.29
N GLY A 4 5.97 14.52 -28.96
CA GLY A 4 6.85 13.36 -28.79
C GLY A 4 7.37 13.22 -27.36
N MET A 5 7.72 14.34 -26.70
CA MET A 5 8.20 14.33 -25.32
C MET A 5 7.09 13.97 -24.32
N LEU A 6 5.88 14.51 -24.51
CA LEU A 6 4.69 14.16 -23.72
C LEU A 6 4.37 12.66 -23.84
N ARG A 7 4.37 12.10 -25.05
CA ARG A 7 4.15 10.66 -25.28
C ARG A 7 5.22 9.80 -24.62
N ALA A 8 6.48 10.24 -24.67
CA ALA A 8 7.57 9.54 -24.00
C ALA A 8 7.43 9.55 -22.47
N GLN A 9 7.01 10.68 -21.88
CA GLN A 9 6.69 10.77 -20.45
C GLN A 9 5.51 9.86 -20.08
N LEU A 10 4.44 9.86 -20.88
CA LEU A 10 3.27 9.01 -20.64
C LEU A 10 3.64 7.54 -20.64
N ARG A 11 4.45 7.11 -21.62
CA ARG A 11 4.98 5.73 -21.67
C ARG A 11 5.79 5.37 -20.42
N ARG A 12 6.62 6.28 -19.92
CA ARG A 12 7.36 6.07 -18.66
C ARG A 12 6.43 5.94 -17.46
N MET A 13 5.40 6.77 -17.37
CA MET A 13 4.44 6.70 -16.26
C MET A 13 3.61 5.41 -16.30
N ARG A 14 3.17 4.97 -17.48
CA ARG A 14 2.48 3.68 -17.65
C ARG A 14 3.39 2.50 -17.28
N ALA A 15 4.66 2.52 -17.69
CA ALA A 15 5.64 1.51 -17.32
C ALA A 15 5.92 1.48 -15.81
N MET A 16 6.01 2.66 -15.18
CA MET A 16 6.17 2.81 -13.73
C MET A 16 4.95 2.24 -13.00
N ASN A 17 3.73 2.55 -13.46
CA ASN A 17 2.49 2.01 -12.90
C ASN A 17 2.48 0.48 -12.93
N PHE A 18 2.81 -0.13 -14.08
CA PHE A 18 2.92 -1.58 -14.21
C PHE A 18 3.98 -2.17 -13.27
N LYS A 19 5.17 -1.57 -13.20
CA LYS A 19 6.27 -2.02 -12.33
C LYS A 19 5.85 -2.02 -10.87
N TYR A 20 5.25 -0.95 -10.37
CA TYR A 20 4.86 -0.86 -8.97
C TYR A 20 3.65 -1.73 -8.62
N HIS A 21 2.72 -1.98 -9.55
CA HIS A 21 1.70 -3.03 -9.37
C HIS A 21 2.34 -4.41 -9.20
N SER A 22 3.28 -4.78 -10.07
CA SER A 22 3.99 -6.06 -9.95
C SER A 22 4.76 -6.18 -8.64
N LEU A 23 5.46 -5.12 -8.23
CA LEU A 23 6.17 -5.07 -6.95
C LEU A 23 5.22 -5.20 -5.76
N PHE A 24 4.09 -4.49 -5.77
CA PHE A 24 3.09 -4.55 -4.69
C PHE A 24 2.66 -5.99 -4.40
N PHE A 25 2.18 -6.72 -5.41
CA PHE A 25 1.70 -8.09 -5.22
C PHE A 25 2.84 -9.06 -4.91
N ARG A 26 4.01 -8.91 -5.56
CA ARG A 26 5.16 -9.77 -5.27
C ARG A 26 5.62 -9.63 -3.83
N GLN A 27 5.74 -8.41 -3.32
CA GLN A 27 6.20 -8.17 -1.96
C GLN A 27 5.18 -8.59 -0.92
N ILE A 28 3.88 -8.33 -1.15
CA ILE A 28 2.83 -8.80 -0.24
C ILE A 28 2.83 -10.33 -0.15
N ASN A 29 2.88 -11.03 -1.28
CA ASN A 29 2.94 -12.49 -1.29
C ASN A 29 4.19 -13.03 -0.61
N PHE A 30 5.34 -12.41 -0.87
CA PHE A 30 6.60 -12.76 -0.21
C PHE A 30 6.49 -12.62 1.31
N TRP A 31 6.00 -11.49 1.82
CA TRP A 31 5.89 -11.28 3.25
C TRP A 31 4.82 -12.16 3.91
N ILE A 32 3.70 -12.43 3.24
CA ILE A 32 2.72 -13.40 3.73
C ILE A 32 3.39 -14.77 3.90
N ALA A 33 4.15 -15.22 2.90
CA ALA A 33 4.88 -16.49 2.99
C ALA A 33 5.92 -16.49 4.13
N VAL A 34 6.71 -15.43 4.28
CA VAL A 34 7.67 -15.29 5.40
C VAL A 34 6.97 -15.36 6.75
N ASN A 35 5.88 -14.61 6.94
CA ASN A 35 5.12 -14.62 8.19
C ASN A 35 4.47 -15.99 8.47
N ALA A 36 3.95 -16.65 7.44
CA ALA A 36 3.41 -18.00 7.57
C ALA A 36 4.50 -19.02 7.96
N VAL A 37 5.70 -18.94 7.36
CA VAL A 37 6.83 -19.79 7.72
C VAL A 37 7.26 -19.55 9.17
N LEU A 38 7.35 -18.29 9.62
CA LEU A 38 7.69 -17.98 11.02
C LEU A 38 6.63 -18.51 11.99
N LEU A 39 5.35 -18.40 11.65
CA LEU A 39 4.26 -18.94 12.45
C LEU A 39 4.36 -20.47 12.55
N VAL A 40 4.58 -21.18 11.44
CA VAL A 40 4.76 -22.64 11.44
C VAL A 40 6.03 -23.05 12.19
N ALA A 41 7.15 -22.35 11.96
CA ALA A 41 8.40 -22.58 12.67
C ALA A 41 8.25 -22.43 14.19
N SER A 42 7.39 -21.50 14.64
CA SER A 42 7.09 -21.32 16.06
C SER A 42 6.41 -22.52 16.75
N LEU A 43 5.94 -23.51 15.97
CA LEU A 43 5.40 -24.76 16.50
C LEU A 43 6.50 -25.76 16.88
N LEU A 44 7.74 -25.54 16.45
CA LEU A 44 8.88 -26.44 16.64
C LEU A 44 9.83 -25.92 17.72
N GLU A 45 10.43 -26.82 18.49
CA GLU A 45 11.59 -26.49 19.33
C GLU A 45 12.87 -26.54 18.48
N PRO A 46 13.82 -25.60 18.63
CA PRO A 46 13.88 -24.50 19.60
C PRO A 46 13.29 -23.16 19.09
N LEU A 47 12.49 -23.17 18.01
CA LEU A 47 12.10 -21.99 17.23
C LEU A 47 10.84 -21.27 17.73
N ARG A 48 10.30 -21.64 18.90
CA ARG A 48 9.06 -21.08 19.45
C ARG A 48 9.03 -19.55 19.51
N ALA A 49 10.17 -18.92 19.78
CA ALA A 49 10.29 -17.46 19.87
C ALA A 49 10.09 -16.73 18.52
N ALA A 50 10.14 -17.43 17.38
CA ALA A 50 9.99 -16.84 16.05
C ALA A 50 8.64 -16.10 15.87
N VAL A 51 7.59 -16.53 16.57
CA VAL A 51 6.26 -15.90 16.49
C VAL A 51 6.26 -14.45 16.97
N LEU A 52 7.22 -14.07 17.84
CA LEU A 52 7.32 -12.71 18.38
C LEU A 52 7.70 -11.67 17.32
N LEU A 53 8.26 -12.10 16.18
CA LEU A 53 8.60 -11.22 15.06
C LEU A 53 7.42 -10.96 14.11
N VAL A 54 6.46 -11.88 14.06
CA VAL A 54 5.36 -11.85 13.08
C VAL A 54 4.53 -10.58 13.16
N PRO A 55 4.10 -10.06 14.33
CA PRO A 55 3.31 -8.83 14.39
C PRO A 55 4.02 -7.63 13.75
N TYR A 56 5.35 -7.50 13.95
CA TYR A 56 6.14 -6.41 13.39
C TYR A 56 6.36 -6.58 11.88
N LEU A 57 6.59 -7.81 11.42
CA LEU A 57 6.79 -8.10 10.00
C LEU A 57 5.50 -7.95 9.19
N VAL A 58 4.33 -8.26 9.77
CA VAL A 58 3.03 -7.95 9.15
C VAL A 58 2.88 -6.45 8.94
N LEU A 59 3.20 -5.63 9.94
CA LEU A 59 3.12 -4.16 9.81
C LEU A 59 4.15 -3.60 8.82
N TYR A 60 5.38 -4.14 8.83
CA TYR A 60 6.39 -3.80 7.84
C TYR A 60 5.90 -4.10 6.41
N ALA A 61 5.31 -5.28 6.20
CA ALA A 61 4.75 -5.67 4.90
C ALA A 61 3.61 -4.73 4.48
N ALA A 62 2.72 -4.36 5.39
CA ALA A 62 1.65 -3.39 5.14
C ALA A 62 2.21 -2.01 4.75
N MET A 63 3.24 -1.53 5.45
CA MET A 63 3.89 -0.25 5.15
C MET A 63 4.60 -0.28 3.79
N GLN A 64 5.31 -1.37 3.47
CA GLN A 64 5.94 -1.53 2.15
C GLN A 64 4.90 -1.60 1.02
N GLY A 65 3.79 -2.30 1.25
CA GLY A 65 2.64 -2.32 0.34
C GLY A 65 2.07 -0.92 0.13
N ALA A 66 1.87 -0.16 1.21
CA ALA A 66 1.41 1.23 1.15
C ALA A 66 2.38 2.13 0.38
N PHE A 67 3.69 1.96 0.56
CA PHE A 67 4.72 2.68 -0.19
C PHE A 67 4.67 2.39 -1.70
N HIS A 68 4.54 1.12 -2.10
CA HIS A 68 4.37 0.78 -3.52
C HIS A 68 3.06 1.32 -4.08
N PHE A 69 1.99 1.27 -3.29
CA PHE A 69 0.70 1.83 -3.68
C PHE A 69 0.75 3.35 -3.85
N HIS A 70 1.49 4.07 -3.00
CA HIS A 70 1.71 5.52 -3.17
C HIS A 70 2.31 5.85 -4.56
N TYR A 71 3.27 5.05 -5.04
CA TYR A 71 3.83 5.21 -6.38
C TYR A 71 2.87 4.84 -7.52
N ILE A 72 1.98 3.87 -7.31
CA ILE A 72 0.90 3.56 -8.25
C ILE A 72 0.00 4.79 -8.42
N ILE A 73 -0.40 5.42 -7.32
CA ILE A 73 -1.23 6.63 -7.36
C ILE A 73 -0.52 7.77 -8.09
N PHE A 74 0.73 8.03 -7.74
CA PHE A 74 1.56 9.04 -8.40
C PHE A 74 1.61 8.81 -9.93
N ALA A 75 1.93 7.59 -10.37
CA ALA A 75 2.05 7.26 -11.78
C ALA A 75 0.71 7.40 -12.52
N ARG A 76 -0.41 7.00 -11.90
CA ARG A 76 -1.75 7.13 -12.49
C ARG A 76 -2.18 8.59 -12.63
N ARG A 77 -1.99 9.42 -11.61
CA ARG A 77 -2.30 10.87 -11.69
C ARG A 77 -1.49 11.56 -12.78
N TYR A 78 -0.19 11.26 -12.85
CA TYR A 78 0.65 11.84 -13.90
C TYR A 78 0.23 11.37 -15.29
N ALA A 79 -0.02 10.07 -15.47
CA ALA A 79 -0.51 9.55 -16.74
C ALA A 79 -1.85 10.20 -17.15
N ARG A 80 -2.79 10.40 -16.22
CA ARG A 80 -4.05 11.11 -16.45
C ARG A 80 -3.84 12.51 -17.03
N ALA A 81 -3.00 13.33 -16.39
CA ALA A 81 -2.78 14.70 -16.86
C ALA A 81 -2.10 14.75 -18.23
N LEU A 82 -1.14 13.84 -18.49
CA LEU A 82 -0.48 13.74 -19.79
C LEU A 82 -1.44 13.31 -20.91
N GLU A 83 -2.33 12.35 -20.64
CA GLU A 83 -3.37 11.94 -21.59
C GLU A 83 -4.32 13.08 -21.90
N GLN A 84 -4.79 13.79 -20.88
CA GLN A 84 -5.68 14.94 -21.05
C GLN A 84 -5.01 16.03 -21.90
N LYS A 85 -3.75 16.40 -21.61
CA LYS A 85 -3.01 17.38 -22.41
C LYS A 85 -2.81 16.91 -23.86
N LEU A 86 -2.48 15.63 -24.08
CA LEU A 86 -2.31 15.10 -25.43
C LEU A 86 -3.63 15.07 -26.22
N ASN A 87 -4.74 14.70 -25.59
CA ASN A 87 -6.07 14.76 -26.21
C ASN A 87 -6.46 16.19 -26.58
N GLN A 88 -6.23 17.15 -25.68
CA GLN A 88 -6.45 18.58 -25.95
C GLN A 88 -5.63 19.06 -27.16
N LEU A 89 -4.33 18.72 -27.21
CA LEU A 89 -3.46 19.10 -28.33
C LEU A 89 -3.85 18.45 -29.67
N ASN A 90 -4.50 17.28 -29.64
CA ASN A 90 -4.95 16.58 -30.84
C ASN A 90 -6.39 16.93 -31.23
N GLY A 91 -7.13 17.66 -30.39
CA GLY A 91 -8.55 17.96 -30.60
C GLY A 91 -9.47 16.75 -30.55
N ASN A 92 -9.03 15.63 -29.97
CA ASN A 92 -9.83 14.40 -29.87
C ASN A 92 -9.56 13.62 -28.57
N ASP A 93 -10.53 12.81 -28.16
CA ASP A 93 -10.48 11.99 -26.95
C ASP A 93 -9.96 10.57 -27.24
N ALA A 94 -8.80 10.46 -27.87
CA ALA A 94 -8.23 9.16 -28.27
C ALA A 94 -7.60 8.39 -27.10
N LEU A 95 -6.98 9.09 -26.14
CA LEU A 95 -6.33 8.47 -24.98
C LEU A 95 -7.28 8.46 -23.79
N ILE A 96 -7.93 7.32 -23.56
CA ILE A 96 -8.99 7.15 -22.54
C ILE A 96 -8.58 6.22 -21.38
N ALA A 97 -7.33 5.77 -21.32
CA ALA A 97 -6.92 4.76 -20.35
C ALA A 97 -7.13 5.23 -18.90
N HIS A 98 -6.89 6.51 -18.57
CA HIS A 98 -7.21 7.03 -17.24
C HIS A 98 -8.70 6.92 -16.89
N LYS A 99 -9.62 7.18 -17.85
CA LYS A 99 -11.07 7.04 -17.64
C LYS A 99 -11.45 5.58 -17.36
N LEU A 100 -10.86 4.65 -18.12
CA LEU A 100 -11.07 3.21 -17.92
C LEU A 100 -10.53 2.75 -16.57
N GLU A 101 -9.35 3.21 -16.16
CA GLU A 101 -8.76 2.87 -14.86
C GLU A 101 -9.55 3.44 -13.68
N GLU A 102 -10.15 4.63 -13.80
CA GLU A 102 -11.00 5.19 -12.75
C GLU A 102 -12.24 4.32 -12.47
N VAL A 103 -12.83 3.74 -13.52
CA VAL A 103 -13.97 2.80 -13.42
C VAL A 103 -13.52 1.42 -12.96
N TYR A 104 -12.44 0.89 -13.54
CA TYR A 104 -11.97 -0.48 -13.31
C TYR A 104 -11.29 -0.66 -11.94
N LEU A 105 -10.46 0.30 -11.53
CA LEU A 105 -9.71 0.24 -10.28
C LEU A 105 -10.40 1.00 -9.16
N PHE A 106 -10.43 2.33 -9.28
CA PHE A 106 -11.05 3.25 -8.34
C PHE A 106 -10.81 4.71 -8.79
N PRO A 107 -11.67 5.66 -8.38
CA PRO A 107 -11.50 7.08 -8.63
C PRO A 107 -10.28 7.64 -7.89
N LEU A 108 -9.44 8.42 -8.58
CA LEU A 108 -8.23 9.04 -8.01
C LEU A 108 -8.55 10.19 -7.05
N ASP A 109 -9.66 10.89 -7.23
CA ASP A 109 -9.96 12.08 -6.41
C ASP A 109 -10.80 11.78 -5.16
N ALA A 110 -11.24 10.53 -5.00
CA ALA A 110 -11.95 10.10 -3.80
C ALA A 110 -10.98 9.80 -2.64
N PRO A 111 -11.34 10.14 -1.38
CA PRO A 111 -10.60 9.70 -0.20
C PRO A 111 -10.41 8.18 -0.18
N ARG A 112 -9.30 7.72 0.39
CA ARG A 112 -8.95 6.30 0.43
C ARG A 112 -8.17 5.95 1.69
N PHE A 113 -8.26 4.70 2.10
CA PHE A 113 -7.34 4.11 3.06
C PHE A 113 -6.47 3.08 2.33
N VAL A 114 -5.24 3.48 1.98
CA VAL A 114 -4.38 2.73 1.06
C VAL A 114 -5.18 2.35 -0.20
N GLY A 115 -5.34 1.06 -0.50
CA GLY A 115 -6.05 0.58 -1.69
C GLY A 115 -7.57 0.63 -1.62
N VAL A 116 -8.16 0.86 -0.45
CA VAL A 116 -9.62 0.92 -0.27
C VAL A 116 -10.11 2.33 -0.61
N SER A 117 -10.87 2.47 -1.70
CA SER A 117 -11.49 3.74 -2.05
C SER A 117 -12.79 3.96 -1.28
N LEU A 118 -12.97 5.13 -0.69
CA LEU A 118 -14.24 5.51 -0.04
C LEU A 118 -15.27 6.04 -1.04
N GLY A 119 -14.85 6.42 -2.25
CA GLY A 119 -15.77 6.84 -3.32
C GLY A 119 -16.39 5.66 -4.09
N ASN A 120 -15.67 4.54 -4.18
CA ASN A 120 -16.22 3.28 -4.69
C ASN A 120 -15.54 2.08 -4.01
N PRO A 121 -16.02 1.65 -2.83
CA PRO A 121 -15.39 0.56 -2.07
C PRO A 121 -15.66 -0.83 -2.65
N LEU A 122 -16.55 -0.95 -3.65
CA LEU A 122 -16.98 -2.23 -4.21
C LEU A 122 -16.16 -2.66 -5.43
N THR A 123 -15.13 -1.90 -5.81
CA THR A 123 -14.23 -2.31 -6.88
C THR A 123 -13.45 -3.56 -6.47
N PHE A 124 -13.08 -4.38 -7.46
CA PHE A 124 -12.27 -5.58 -7.20
C PHE A 124 -10.93 -5.23 -6.54
N PHE A 125 -10.37 -4.04 -6.85
CA PHE A 125 -9.15 -3.55 -6.21
C PHE A 125 -9.34 -3.28 -4.70
N SER A 126 -10.48 -2.72 -4.31
CA SER A 126 -10.81 -2.53 -2.89
C SER A 126 -11.03 -3.88 -2.22
N ALA A 127 -11.75 -4.81 -2.88
CA ALA A 127 -11.99 -6.17 -2.37
C ALA A 127 -10.69 -6.95 -2.13
N ILE A 128 -9.73 -6.92 -3.06
CA ILE A 128 -8.44 -7.60 -2.87
C ILE A 128 -7.60 -6.93 -1.77
N THR A 129 -7.70 -5.60 -1.62
CA THR A 129 -7.04 -4.88 -0.52
C THR A 129 -7.61 -5.32 0.83
N PHE A 130 -8.93 -5.43 0.95
CA PHE A 130 -9.57 -5.98 2.14
C PHE A 130 -9.16 -7.43 2.41
N HIS A 131 -9.11 -8.27 1.38
CA HIS A 131 -8.68 -9.66 1.51
C HIS A 131 -7.29 -9.78 2.15
N TYR A 132 -6.30 -9.05 1.62
CA TYR A 132 -4.96 -9.01 2.21
C TYR A 132 -4.94 -8.37 3.60
N GLY A 133 -5.73 -7.32 3.82
CA GLY A 133 -5.86 -6.67 5.13
C GLY A 133 -6.41 -7.61 6.21
N ILE A 134 -7.43 -8.40 5.88
CA ILE A 134 -8.00 -9.42 6.77
C ILE A 134 -6.97 -10.52 7.02
N ALA A 135 -6.34 -11.06 5.98
CA ALA A 135 -5.32 -12.10 6.12
C ALA A 135 -4.14 -11.64 7.02
N GLY A 136 -3.64 -10.43 6.80
CA GLY A 136 -2.60 -9.83 7.65
C GLY A 136 -3.07 -9.61 9.09
N THR A 137 -4.29 -9.11 9.28
CA THR A 137 -4.88 -8.92 10.62
C THR A 137 -4.99 -10.24 11.38
N LEU A 138 -5.44 -11.31 10.72
CA LEU A 138 -5.53 -12.64 11.32
C LEU A 138 -4.15 -13.19 11.69
N LEU A 139 -3.15 -13.05 10.81
CA LEU A 139 -1.76 -13.43 11.10
C LEU A 139 -1.20 -12.67 12.30
N TRP A 140 -1.40 -11.35 12.33
CA TRP A 140 -0.97 -10.48 13.43
C TRP A 140 -1.64 -10.89 14.75
N ALA A 141 -2.96 -11.09 14.76
CA ALA A 141 -3.71 -11.43 15.96
C ALA A 141 -3.34 -12.81 16.50
N LEU A 142 -3.21 -13.80 15.63
CA LEU A 142 -2.81 -15.16 16.00
C LEU A 142 -1.38 -15.17 16.57
N ALA A 143 -0.45 -14.45 15.94
CA ALA A 143 0.91 -14.36 16.43
C ALA A 143 1.01 -13.61 17.76
N LEU A 144 0.25 -12.54 17.93
CA LEU A 144 0.20 -11.80 19.19
C LEU A 144 -0.36 -12.66 20.32
N TYR A 145 -1.45 -13.37 20.07
CA TYR A 145 -2.04 -14.31 21.02
C TYR A 145 -1.07 -15.44 21.40
N ARG A 146 -0.42 -16.05 20.40
CA ARG A 146 0.55 -17.12 20.65
C ARG A 146 1.79 -16.60 21.38
N GLY A 147 2.29 -15.42 21.00
CA GLY A 147 3.40 -14.76 21.69
C GLY A 147 3.06 -14.50 23.15
N TRP A 148 1.89 -13.96 23.45
CA TRP A 148 1.40 -13.75 24.81
C TRP A 148 1.42 -15.02 25.66
N GLN A 149 1.00 -16.16 25.10
CA GLN A 149 1.05 -17.45 25.80
C GLN A 149 2.48 -17.96 26.05
N LEU A 150 3.39 -17.74 25.09
CA LEU A 150 4.74 -18.30 25.14
C LEU A 150 5.71 -17.47 25.98
N LEU A 151 5.50 -16.16 26.05
CA LEU A 151 6.38 -15.20 26.69
C LEU A 151 6.75 -15.62 28.15
N PRO A 152 5.80 -15.95 29.04
CA PRO A 152 6.14 -16.37 30.41
C PRO A 152 7.06 -17.59 30.48
N HIS A 153 6.99 -18.49 29.50
CA HIS A 153 7.82 -19.69 29.44
C HIS A 153 9.21 -19.44 28.83
N LEU A 154 9.28 -18.56 27.83
CA LEU A 154 10.52 -18.26 27.12
C LEU A 154 11.47 -17.37 27.96
N ALA A 155 10.93 -16.49 28.79
CA ALA A 155 11.73 -15.57 29.58
C ALA A 155 11.06 -15.25 30.94
N PRO A 156 10.96 -16.24 31.84
CA PRO A 156 10.19 -16.14 33.10
C PRO A 156 10.66 -15.03 34.04
N ASN A 157 11.94 -14.66 33.98
CA ASN A 157 12.54 -13.64 34.85
C ASN A 157 12.82 -12.31 34.12
N PHE A 158 12.37 -12.16 32.88
CA PHE A 158 12.66 -10.97 32.09
C PHE A 158 11.53 -9.95 32.27
N ALA A 159 11.67 -9.05 33.24
CA ALA A 159 10.67 -8.01 33.53
C ALA A 159 10.19 -7.20 32.30
N PRO A 160 11.02 -6.92 31.26
CA PRO A 160 10.55 -6.19 30.09
C PRO A 160 9.53 -6.93 29.22
N ILE A 161 9.24 -8.19 29.51
CA ILE A 161 8.23 -9.00 28.83
C ILE A 161 6.83 -8.38 28.86
N ASN A 162 6.52 -7.67 29.94
CA ASN A 162 5.25 -6.97 30.11
C ASN A 162 5.10 -5.78 29.13
N PHE A 163 6.18 -5.32 28.50
CA PHE A 163 6.12 -4.26 27.49
C PHE A 163 5.85 -4.78 26.08
N TYR A 164 6.02 -6.08 25.80
CA TYR A 164 5.85 -6.60 24.44
C TYR A 164 4.45 -6.28 23.87
N LEU A 165 3.39 -6.59 24.62
CA LEU A 165 2.02 -6.35 24.18
C LEU A 165 1.71 -4.85 24.04
N PRO A 166 1.96 -3.99 25.06
CA PRO A 166 1.78 -2.54 24.92
C PRO A 166 2.55 -1.93 23.74
N VAL A 167 3.84 -2.29 23.59
CA VAL A 167 4.68 -1.77 22.49
C VAL A 167 4.13 -2.21 21.14
N THR A 168 3.74 -3.48 21.00
CA THR A 168 3.15 -3.98 19.75
C THR A 168 1.86 -3.24 19.41
N LEU A 169 0.97 -3.02 20.39
CA LEU A 169 -0.29 -2.30 20.17
C LEU A 169 -0.07 -0.83 19.81
N VAL A 170 0.81 -0.13 20.53
CA VAL A 170 1.17 1.26 20.24
C VAL A 170 1.79 1.37 18.84
N TRP A 171 2.68 0.43 18.49
CA TRP A 171 3.30 0.38 17.17
C TRP A 171 2.29 0.13 16.05
N THR A 172 1.37 -0.83 16.23
CA THR A 172 0.25 -1.07 15.31
C THR A 172 -0.58 0.20 15.12
N LEU A 173 -1.01 0.82 16.22
CA LEU A 173 -1.86 2.00 16.18
C LEU A 173 -1.16 3.17 15.48
N ALA A 174 0.11 3.43 15.81
CA ALA A 174 0.89 4.49 15.18
C ALA A 174 0.97 4.32 13.65
N ASN A 175 1.23 3.10 13.17
CA ASN A 175 1.29 2.81 11.74
C ASN A 175 -0.07 2.98 11.06
N LEU A 176 -1.15 2.48 11.65
CA LEU A 176 -2.50 2.62 11.09
C LEU A 176 -2.97 4.07 11.04
N LEU A 177 -2.74 4.83 12.12
CA LEU A 177 -3.06 6.26 12.17
C LEU A 177 -2.25 7.05 11.15
N TYR A 178 -0.97 6.74 10.98
CA TYR A 178 -0.14 7.38 9.95
C TYR A 178 -0.67 7.11 8.54
N LEU A 179 -0.99 5.85 8.22
CA LEU A 179 -1.56 5.49 6.92
C LEU A 179 -2.91 6.16 6.68
N ALA A 180 -3.78 6.19 7.68
CA ALA A 180 -5.08 6.87 7.59
C ALA A 180 -4.89 8.36 7.33
N TRP A 181 -4.06 9.02 8.15
CA TRP A 181 -3.76 10.45 8.00
C TRP A 181 -3.19 10.79 6.62
N HIS A 182 -2.24 9.99 6.13
CA HIS A 182 -1.59 10.22 4.84
C HIS A 182 -2.56 10.02 3.66
N PHE A 183 -3.19 8.85 3.55
CA PHE A 183 -4.01 8.50 2.38
C PHE A 183 -5.38 9.19 2.35
N MET A 184 -6.00 9.43 3.52
CA MET A 184 -7.27 10.16 3.56
C MET A 184 -7.06 11.66 3.38
N GLY A 185 -5.90 12.19 3.78
CA GLY A 185 -5.58 13.61 3.64
C GLY A 185 -5.21 14.04 2.21
N GLN A 186 -4.70 13.13 1.38
CA GLN A 186 -4.32 13.36 -0.04
C GLN A 186 -3.42 14.59 -0.26
N ARG A 187 -2.64 15.00 0.75
CA ARG A 187 -1.90 16.27 0.72
C ARG A 187 -0.81 16.27 -0.35
N ASP A 188 -0.01 15.21 -0.40
CA ASP A 188 1.08 15.10 -1.38
C ASP A 188 0.54 14.87 -2.78
N GLU A 189 -0.57 14.13 -2.92
CA GLU A 189 -1.26 13.95 -4.19
C GLU A 189 -1.71 15.29 -4.80
N LYS A 190 -2.34 16.15 -3.99
CA LYS A 190 -2.79 17.49 -4.42
C LYS A 190 -1.63 18.38 -4.82
N ARG A 191 -0.55 18.41 -4.02
CA ARG A 191 0.66 19.18 -4.35
C ARG A 191 1.30 18.74 -5.66
N VAL A 192 1.39 17.44 -5.90
CA VAL A 192 1.92 16.90 -7.17
C VAL A 192 1.04 17.31 -8.34
N GLU A 193 -0.29 17.24 -8.17
CA GLU A 193 -1.24 17.63 -9.21
C GLU A 193 -1.14 19.12 -9.54
N GLU A 194 -1.05 19.99 -8.54
CA GLU A 194 -0.83 21.44 -8.73
C GLU A 194 0.45 21.72 -9.52
N GLN A 195 1.58 21.11 -9.12
CA GLN A 195 2.86 21.25 -9.81
C GLN A 195 2.80 20.75 -11.26
N LEU A 196 2.10 19.64 -11.47
CA LEU A 196 1.93 19.07 -12.80
C LEU A 196 1.08 19.96 -13.71
N GLN A 197 -0.02 20.52 -13.19
CA GLN A 197 -0.85 21.46 -13.93
C GLN A 197 -0.09 22.74 -14.30
N MET A 198 0.68 23.31 -13.37
CA MET A 198 1.55 24.47 -13.66
C MET A 198 2.55 24.15 -14.78
N PHE A 199 3.27 23.03 -14.66
CA PHE A 199 4.22 22.58 -15.68
C PHE A 199 3.57 22.39 -17.06
N LEU A 200 2.34 21.86 -17.11
CA LEU A 200 1.60 21.64 -18.36
C LEU A 200 0.93 22.90 -18.91
N ALA A 201 0.64 23.91 -18.08
CA ALA A 201 0.05 25.18 -18.49
C ALA A 201 1.10 26.12 -19.13
N GLU A 202 2.34 26.11 -18.64
CA GLU A 202 3.44 26.90 -19.18
C GLU A 202 3.97 26.42 -20.55
N LYS A 203 3.43 25.31 -21.09
CA LYS A 203 4.04 24.54 -22.19
C LYS A 203 3.08 24.07 -23.27
#